data_AF-A0A919Z5R7-F1
#
_entry.id   AF-A0A919Z5R7-F1
#
_cell.length_a   1.000
_cell.length_b   1.000
_cell.length_c   1.000
_cell.angle_alpha   90.00
_cell.angle_beta   90.00
_cell.angle_gamma   90.00
#
_symmetry.space_group_name_H-M   'P 1'
#
loop_
_entity.id
_entity.type
_entity.pdbx_description
1 polymer ?
#
loop_
_entity_poly.entity_id
_entity_poly.type
_entity_poly.pdbx_seq_one_letter_code
_entity_poly.pdbx_strand_id
1 'polypeptide(L)'
;MLDKRPGWYDELKRDPVAAPPRPTPAMLKSIEERVHGRRDTAKRTSLLWASFSCCLLIFVVGGLLWRGGSGGLPAPPAVATVSPGEPPGGWFKPADPKWLMPRDVFERYNSFRQTEDDEDLRDLSPLEVFLIYVQASMDGDRETIYALLSKDDGQEIPARDEFLASSAAQPEELQRTREFWNNLKREHQLTEQIDDSEAVIVMKPPTPAGAQPDPQETKFFRLHKSKQGIWKAGWLAMQ
;
A
#
# COMPACT_ATOMS: atom_id res chain seq x y z
N MET A 1 28.63 8.57 -43.87
CA MET A 1 27.78 7.48 -43.35
C MET A 1 26.36 8.02 -43.31
N LEU A 2 25.45 7.47 -44.12
CA LEU A 2 24.07 7.95 -44.22
C LEU A 2 23.23 7.34 -43.08
N ASP A 3 22.62 8.20 -42.28
CA ASP A 3 21.65 7.84 -41.24
C ASP A 3 20.48 7.09 -41.86
N LYS A 4 20.40 5.79 -41.59
CA LYS A 4 19.21 4.98 -41.87
C LYS A 4 18.14 5.38 -40.87
N ARG A 5 17.20 6.23 -41.30
CA ARG A 5 16.00 6.52 -40.53
C ARG A 5 15.10 5.28 -40.51
N PRO A 6 14.47 4.96 -39.36
CA PRO A 6 13.52 3.85 -39.27
C PRO A 6 12.31 4.04 -40.20
N GLY A 7 11.80 2.95 -40.80
CA GLY A 7 10.70 2.99 -41.78
C GLY A 7 9.39 3.58 -41.26
N TRP A 8 9.14 3.55 -39.94
CA TRP A 8 7.95 4.15 -39.33
C TRP A 8 7.89 5.69 -39.49
N TYR A 9 9.04 6.34 -39.72
CA TYR A 9 9.11 7.79 -39.87
C TYR A 9 8.44 8.28 -41.16
N ASP A 10 8.45 7.45 -42.21
CA ASP A 10 7.79 7.76 -43.49
C ASP A 10 6.32 7.31 -43.52
N GLU A 11 5.87 6.53 -42.54
CA GLU A 11 4.45 6.21 -42.32
C GLU A 11 3.70 7.38 -41.65
N LEU A 12 4.30 8.02 -40.64
CA LEU A 12 3.71 9.19 -39.98
C LEU A 12 3.50 10.42 -40.88
N LYS A 13 4.20 10.49 -42.01
CA LYS A 13 4.01 11.56 -43.00
C LYS A 13 2.94 11.26 -44.04
N ARG A 14 2.54 9.99 -44.19
CA ARG A 14 1.58 9.56 -45.22
C ARG A 14 0.13 9.73 -44.77
N ASP A 15 -0.14 9.64 -43.47
CA ASP A 15 -1.47 9.90 -42.93
C ASP A 15 -1.56 11.33 -42.40
N PRO A 16 -2.39 12.21 -43.01
CA PRO A 16 -2.71 13.48 -42.40
C PRO A 16 -3.37 13.19 -41.05
N VAL A 17 -2.67 13.52 -39.96
CA VAL A 17 -3.21 13.44 -38.60
C VAL A 17 -4.57 14.12 -38.62
N ALA A 18 -5.63 13.32 -38.49
CA ALA A 18 -6.99 13.84 -38.49
C ALA A 18 -7.06 14.89 -37.39
N ALA A 19 -7.44 16.12 -37.77
CA ALA A 19 -7.57 17.20 -36.80
C ALA A 19 -8.49 16.70 -35.68
N PRO A 20 -8.12 16.88 -34.40
CA PRO A 20 -8.92 16.40 -33.30
C PRO A 20 -10.34 16.95 -33.45
N PRO A 21 -11.38 16.13 -33.20
CA PRO A 21 -12.75 16.57 -33.35
C PRO A 21 -12.97 17.80 -32.47
N ARG A 22 -13.57 18.85 -33.04
CA ARG A 22 -13.90 20.06 -32.27
C ARG A 22 -14.79 19.65 -31.09
N PRO A 23 -14.48 20.09 -29.86
CA PRO A 23 -15.29 19.75 -28.69
C PRO A 23 -16.72 20.24 -28.91
N THR A 24 -17.68 19.37 -28.63
CA THR A 24 -19.10 19.71 -28.77
C THR A 24 -19.54 20.63 -27.62
N PRO A 25 -20.60 21.43 -27.79
CA PRO A 25 -21.16 22.24 -26.71
C PRO A 25 -21.53 21.42 -25.46
N ALA A 26 -21.93 20.15 -25.63
CA ALA A 26 -22.20 19.24 -24.52
C ALA A 26 -20.93 18.88 -23.73
N MET A 27 -19.81 18.63 -24.41
CA MET A 27 -18.52 18.38 -23.74
C MET A 27 -18.07 19.61 -22.95
N LEU A 28 -18.20 20.81 -23.53
CA LEU A 28 -17.85 22.06 -22.85
C LEU A 28 -18.68 22.28 -21.58
N LYS A 29 -20.00 22.03 -21.64
CA LYS A 29 -20.87 22.12 -20.47
C LYS A 29 -20.48 21.14 -19.36
N SER A 30 -20.11 19.90 -19.71
CA SER A 30 -19.66 18.90 -18.73
C SER A 30 -18.34 19.28 -18.03
N ILE A 31 -17.46 20.01 -18.73
CA ILE A 31 -16.20 20.50 -18.18
C ILE A 31 -16.47 21.64 -17.20
N GLU A 32 -17.36 22.58 -17.53
CA GLU A 32 -17.77 23.67 -16.64
C GLU A 32 -18.43 23.16 -15.34
N GLU A 33 -19.34 22.18 -15.45
CA GLU A 33 -20.02 21.60 -14.29
C GLU A 33 -19.03 20.90 -13.33
N ARG A 34 -18.02 20.18 -13.86
CA ARG A 34 -16.97 19.55 -13.03
C ARG A 34 -16.07 20.57 -12.35
N VAL A 35 -15.77 21.69 -13.00
CA VAL A 35 -14.91 22.74 -12.43
C VAL A 35 -15.62 23.49 -11.29
N HIS A 36 -16.93 23.72 -11.41
CA HIS A 36 -17.70 24.37 -10.35
C HIS A 36 -17.98 23.46 -9.14
N GLY A 37 -18.26 22.17 -9.36
CA GLY A 37 -18.46 21.22 -8.25
C GLY A 37 -17.27 21.07 -7.30
N ARG A 38 -16.02 21.28 -7.77
CA ARG A 38 -14.81 21.21 -6.92
C ARG A 38 -14.59 22.44 -6.03
N ARG A 39 -15.17 23.62 -6.32
CA ARG A 39 -14.93 24.83 -5.52
C ARG A 39 -15.73 24.87 -4.21
N ASP A 40 -16.85 24.18 -4.15
CA ASP A 40 -17.74 24.24 -2.97
C ASP A 40 -17.32 23.30 -1.84
N THR A 41 -16.57 22.24 -2.12
CA THR A 41 -16.08 21.31 -1.09
C THR A 41 -14.90 21.88 -0.29
N ALA A 42 -14.09 22.77 -0.89
CA ALA A 42 -12.93 23.37 -0.22
C ALA A 42 -13.28 24.37 0.90
N LYS A 43 -14.50 24.94 0.91
CA LYS A 43 -14.89 25.93 1.93
C LYS A 43 -15.41 25.31 3.23
N ARG A 44 -15.87 24.05 3.20
CA ARG A 44 -16.45 23.38 4.37
C ARG A 44 -15.43 22.82 5.36
N THR A 45 -14.19 22.60 4.95
CA THR A 45 -13.14 22.01 5.80
C THR A 45 -12.38 23.04 6.66
N SER A 46 -12.44 24.33 6.35
CA SER A 46 -11.69 25.35 7.13
C SER A 46 -12.35 25.76 8.46
N LEU A 47 -13.64 25.47 8.66
CA LEU A 47 -14.38 25.88 9.86
C LEU A 47 -14.26 24.91 11.05
N LEU A 48 -13.69 23.72 10.87
CA LEU A 48 -13.59 22.69 11.93
C LEU A 48 -12.30 22.75 12.76
N TRP A 49 -11.28 23.52 12.34
CA TRP A 49 -9.99 23.60 13.03
C TRP A 49 -9.91 24.67 14.12
N ALA A 50 -10.87 25.60 14.19
CA ALA A 50 -10.84 26.69 15.16
C ALA A 50 -11.27 26.30 16.59
N SER A 51 -11.96 25.17 16.78
CA SER A 51 -12.46 24.75 18.12
C SER A 51 -11.49 23.86 18.92
N PHE A 52 -10.50 23.22 18.29
CA PHE A 52 -9.59 22.33 19.00
C PHE A 52 -8.48 23.05 19.79
N SER A 53 -8.21 24.33 19.50
CA SER A 53 -7.11 25.07 20.14
C SER A 53 -7.44 25.61 21.53
N CYS A 54 -8.70 25.54 22.00
CA CYS A 54 -9.09 26.13 23.29
C CYS A 54 -9.08 25.13 24.47
N CYS A 55 -9.08 23.82 24.21
CA CYS A 55 -9.16 22.81 25.28
C CYS A 55 -7.80 22.36 25.86
N LEU A 56 -6.68 22.71 25.23
CA LEU A 56 -5.35 22.24 25.67
C LEU A 56 -4.75 23.04 26.84
N LEU A 57 -5.38 24.14 27.26
CA LEU A 57 -4.88 25.01 28.34
C LEU A 57 -5.37 24.65 29.75
N ILE A 58 -6.30 23.70 29.91
CA ILE A 58 -6.89 23.38 31.23
C ILE A 58 -6.12 22.27 31.99
N PHE A 59 -5.31 21.43 31.31
CA PHE A 59 -4.67 20.28 31.96
C PHE A 59 -3.29 20.55 32.60
N VAL A 60 -2.70 21.73 32.45
CA VAL A 60 -1.32 21.98 32.93
C VAL A 60 -1.23 22.44 34.39
N VAL A 61 -2.34 22.80 35.05
CA VAL A 61 -2.30 23.42 36.40
C VAL A 61 -2.72 22.48 37.56
N GLY A 62 -3.32 21.32 37.28
CA GLY A 62 -3.95 20.48 38.32
C GLY A 62 -3.10 19.38 38.97
N GLY A 63 -1.83 19.19 38.55
CA GLY A 63 -1.07 17.96 38.83
C GLY A 63 -0.02 18.02 39.94
N LEU A 64 0.06 19.10 40.73
CA LEU A 64 0.94 19.17 41.89
C LEU A 64 0.09 19.28 43.15
N LEU A 65 -0.13 18.15 43.84
CA LEU A 65 -0.29 18.02 45.30
C LEU A 65 -0.93 16.66 45.64
N TRP A 66 -0.14 15.58 45.58
CA TRP A 66 -0.35 14.49 46.53
C TRP A 66 0.93 13.71 46.78
N ARG A 67 1.50 13.96 47.96
CA ARG A 67 2.66 13.27 48.55
C ARG A 67 2.24 12.86 49.97
N GLY A 68 2.33 11.56 50.28
CA GLY A 68 2.29 11.08 51.66
C GLY A 68 1.73 9.67 51.78
N GLY A 69 2.60 8.68 52.01
CA GLY A 69 2.17 7.31 52.32
C GLY A 69 3.27 6.27 52.19
N SER A 70 4.28 6.33 53.07
CA SER A 70 5.28 5.27 53.24
C SER A 70 4.69 4.11 54.06
N GLY A 71 4.33 3.03 53.39
CA GLY A 71 3.99 1.74 53.99
C GLY A 71 4.72 0.63 53.23
N GLY A 72 5.59 -0.10 53.93
CA GLY A 72 6.42 -1.15 53.34
C GLY A 72 5.58 -2.31 52.82
N LEU A 73 5.88 -2.72 51.58
CA LEU A 73 5.34 -3.92 50.95
C LEU A 73 6.49 -4.92 50.66
N PRO A 74 6.21 -6.23 50.71
CA PRO A 74 7.20 -7.28 50.51
C PRO A 74 7.75 -7.28 49.08
N ALA A 75 9.01 -7.67 48.97
CA ALA A 75 9.78 -7.68 47.74
C ALA A 75 9.05 -8.44 46.61
N PRO A 76 8.96 -7.86 45.39
CA PRO A 76 8.42 -8.57 44.23
C PRO A 76 9.37 -9.71 43.82
N PRO A 77 8.84 -10.81 43.24
CA PRO A 77 9.67 -11.85 42.66
C PRO A 77 10.54 -11.24 41.56
N ALA A 78 11.78 -11.75 41.44
CA ALA A 78 12.81 -11.26 40.54
C ALA A 78 12.23 -10.97 39.14
N VAL A 79 12.07 -9.67 38.85
CA VAL A 79 11.78 -9.17 37.51
C VAL A 79 12.96 -9.59 36.65
N ALA A 80 12.69 -10.46 35.67
CA ALA A 80 13.66 -10.80 34.65
C ALA A 80 14.28 -9.51 34.15
N THR A 81 15.61 -9.42 34.28
CA THR A 81 16.40 -8.28 33.84
C THR A 81 16.23 -8.14 32.33
N VAL A 82 15.24 -7.37 31.91
CA VAL A 82 15.15 -6.85 30.55
C VAL A 82 16.36 -5.94 30.41
N SER A 83 17.35 -6.43 29.66
CA SER A 83 18.63 -5.77 29.43
C SER A 83 18.39 -4.35 28.94
N PRO A 84 18.74 -3.31 29.72
CA PRO A 84 18.48 -1.92 29.35
C PRO A 84 19.63 -1.45 28.45
N GLY A 85 19.47 -1.58 27.14
CA GLY A 85 20.54 -1.19 26.23
C GLY A 85 20.27 -1.20 24.72
N GLU A 86 19.10 -1.65 24.25
CA GLU A 86 18.75 -1.44 22.83
C GLU A 86 17.84 -0.22 22.68
N PRO A 87 18.19 0.74 21.79
CA PRO A 87 17.29 1.84 21.48
C PRO A 87 15.96 1.29 20.93
N PRO A 88 14.81 1.90 21.24
CA PRO A 88 13.55 1.61 20.55
C PRO A 88 13.68 2.09 19.09
N GLY A 89 14.30 1.25 18.27
CA GLY A 89 14.81 1.63 16.95
C GLY A 89 15.91 0.71 16.43
N GLY A 90 16.11 -0.48 17.02
CA GLY A 90 16.87 -1.54 16.37
C GLY A 90 16.31 -1.77 14.97
N TRP A 91 17.18 -1.69 13.96
CA TRP A 91 16.79 -1.88 12.56
C TRP A 91 16.08 -3.22 12.43
N PHE A 92 14.77 -3.16 12.23
CA PHE A 92 13.92 -4.33 12.07
C PHE A 92 14.50 -5.20 10.96
N LYS A 93 14.99 -6.39 11.31
CA LYS A 93 15.47 -7.38 10.35
C LYS A 93 14.35 -8.40 10.13
N PRO A 94 13.82 -8.54 8.90
CA PRO A 94 12.78 -9.51 8.63
C PRO A 94 13.30 -10.94 8.81
N ALA A 95 12.39 -11.89 9.08
CA ALA A 95 12.72 -13.32 9.20
C ALA A 95 13.31 -13.90 7.91
N ASP A 96 12.89 -13.35 6.76
CA ASP A 96 13.34 -13.76 5.44
C ASP A 96 13.84 -12.53 4.65
N PRO A 97 15.07 -12.55 4.10
CA PRO A 97 15.57 -11.50 3.23
C PRO A 97 14.66 -11.15 2.04
N LYS A 98 13.80 -12.07 1.58
CA LYS A 98 12.84 -11.82 0.50
C LYS A 98 11.79 -10.75 0.83
N TRP A 99 11.61 -10.40 2.11
CA TRP A 99 10.77 -9.27 2.52
C TRP A 99 11.41 -7.91 2.25
N LEU A 100 12.72 -7.86 1.97
CA LEU A 100 13.42 -6.62 1.66
C LEU A 100 13.11 -6.24 0.22
N MET A 101 12.42 -5.12 0.05
CA MET A 101 12.18 -4.55 -1.27
C MET A 101 13.50 -4.05 -1.87
N PRO A 102 13.92 -4.57 -3.03
CA PRO A 102 15.07 -4.05 -3.77
C PRO A 102 14.87 -2.57 -4.14
N ARG A 103 15.97 -1.84 -4.29
CA ARG A 103 15.92 -0.39 -4.56
C ARG A 103 15.22 -0.06 -5.87
N ASP A 104 15.51 -0.81 -6.92
CA ASP A 104 14.91 -0.67 -8.25
C ASP A 104 13.40 -0.94 -8.24
N VAL A 105 12.96 -1.94 -7.46
CA VAL A 105 11.53 -2.21 -7.22
C VAL A 105 10.88 -1.04 -6.47
N PHE A 106 11.56 -0.44 -5.49
CA PHE A 106 11.05 0.74 -4.78
C PHE A 106 10.97 1.98 -5.69
N GLU A 107 11.92 2.17 -6.61
CA GLU A 107 11.87 3.25 -7.61
C GLU A 107 10.68 3.06 -8.56
N ARG A 108 10.40 1.82 -9.01
CA ARG A 108 9.21 1.49 -9.79
C ARG A 108 7.90 1.70 -9.02
N TYR A 109 7.85 1.34 -7.74
CA TYR A 109 6.70 1.67 -6.88
C TYR A 109 6.44 3.18 -6.83
N ASN A 110 7.48 3.99 -6.66
CA ASN A 110 7.33 5.44 -6.61
C ASN A 110 6.89 6.05 -7.95
N SER A 111 7.26 5.45 -9.07
CA SER A 111 6.74 5.82 -10.39
C SER A 111 5.27 5.43 -10.50
N PHE A 112 4.97 4.15 -10.26
CA PHE A 112 3.64 3.57 -10.41
C PHE A 112 2.60 4.28 -9.54
N ARG A 113 2.92 4.65 -8.30
CA ARG A 113 1.98 5.37 -7.42
C ARG A 113 1.60 6.76 -7.92
N GLN A 114 2.40 7.35 -8.82
CA GLN A 114 2.16 8.68 -9.37
C GLN A 114 1.42 8.62 -10.71
N THR A 115 1.73 7.60 -11.51
CA THR A 115 1.26 7.45 -12.88
C THR A 115 0.06 6.51 -13.00
N GLU A 116 -0.05 5.53 -12.09
CA GLU A 116 -0.89 4.34 -12.19
C GLU A 116 -0.66 3.58 -13.53
N ASP A 117 0.52 3.70 -14.14
CA ASP A 117 0.85 3.10 -15.44
C ASP A 117 1.38 1.66 -15.28
N ASP A 118 0.64 0.69 -15.81
CA ASP A 118 0.98 -0.73 -15.75
C ASP A 118 2.36 -1.06 -16.33
N GLU A 119 2.89 -0.22 -17.23
CA GLU A 119 4.24 -0.37 -17.77
C GLU A 119 5.33 -0.30 -16.70
N ASP A 120 5.11 0.41 -15.59
CA ASP A 120 6.04 0.46 -14.45
C ASP A 120 6.17 -0.91 -13.77
N LEU A 121 5.16 -1.77 -13.92
CA LEU A 121 5.11 -3.13 -13.38
C LEU A 121 5.60 -4.19 -14.38
N ARG A 122 5.92 -3.80 -15.62
CA ARG A 122 6.38 -4.74 -16.65
C ARG A 122 7.70 -5.39 -16.23
N ASP A 123 7.80 -6.69 -16.51
CA ASP A 123 8.95 -7.56 -16.20
C ASP A 123 9.25 -7.74 -14.70
N LEU A 124 8.42 -7.20 -13.80
CA LEU A 124 8.52 -7.52 -12.37
C LEU A 124 8.09 -8.96 -12.11
N SER A 125 8.72 -9.60 -11.13
CA SER A 125 8.28 -10.90 -10.65
C SER A 125 7.01 -10.78 -9.79
N PRO A 126 6.24 -11.87 -9.61
CA PRO A 126 5.09 -11.85 -8.72
C PRO A 126 5.44 -11.44 -7.29
N LEU A 127 6.57 -11.92 -6.77
CA LEU A 127 7.09 -11.52 -5.46
C LEU A 127 7.34 -10.01 -5.38
N GLU A 128 7.90 -9.40 -6.42
CA GLU A 128 8.18 -7.95 -6.44
C GLU A 128 6.89 -7.13 -6.45
N VAL A 129 5.90 -7.51 -7.27
CA VAL A 129 4.57 -6.88 -7.26
C VAL A 129 3.88 -7.03 -5.91
N PHE A 130 4.04 -8.19 -5.25
CA PHE A 130 3.57 -8.39 -3.87
C PHE A 130 4.25 -7.42 -2.89
N LEU A 131 5.57 -7.20 -2.98
CA LEU A 131 6.25 -6.24 -2.11
C LEU A 131 5.73 -4.80 -2.34
N ILE A 132 5.45 -4.41 -3.59
CA ILE A 132 4.82 -3.12 -3.92
C ILE A 132 3.45 -3.00 -3.24
N TYR A 133 2.63 -4.05 -3.32
CA TYR A 133 1.33 -4.09 -2.64
C TYR A 133 1.47 -3.90 -1.12
N VAL A 134 2.39 -4.62 -0.49
CA VAL A 134 2.66 -4.51 0.95
C VAL A 134 3.07 -3.08 1.32
N GLN A 135 3.95 -2.47 0.54
CA GLN A 135 4.39 -1.09 0.80
C GLN A 135 3.23 -0.11 0.67
N ALA A 136 2.44 -0.17 -0.40
CA ALA A 136 1.25 0.67 -0.59
C ALA A 136 0.23 0.48 0.56
N SER A 137 0.05 -0.76 1.03
CA SER A 137 -0.82 -1.08 2.17
C SER A 137 -0.31 -0.45 3.48
N MET A 138 0.98 -0.50 3.74
CA MET A 138 1.59 0.12 4.93
C MET A 138 1.59 1.66 4.88
N ASP A 139 1.64 2.23 3.67
CA ASP A 139 1.57 3.68 3.46
C ASP A 139 0.12 4.21 3.47
N GLY A 140 -0.87 3.32 3.40
CA GLY A 140 -2.28 3.67 3.29
C GLY A 140 -2.66 4.21 1.91
N ASP A 141 -1.84 3.91 0.90
CA ASP A 141 -2.03 4.35 -0.49
C ASP A 141 -3.04 3.45 -1.20
N ARG A 142 -4.32 3.76 -0.98
CA ARG A 142 -5.44 2.98 -1.51
C ARG A 142 -5.60 3.12 -3.02
N GLU A 143 -5.16 4.22 -3.60
CA GLU A 143 -5.20 4.42 -5.05
C GLU A 143 -4.25 3.44 -5.73
N THR A 144 -3.02 3.35 -5.23
CA THR A 144 -2.05 2.35 -5.72
C THR A 144 -2.53 0.93 -5.51
N ILE A 145 -3.08 0.59 -4.33
CA ILE A 145 -3.65 -0.74 -4.08
C ILE A 145 -4.73 -1.08 -5.10
N TYR A 146 -5.64 -0.15 -5.38
CA TYR A 146 -6.70 -0.36 -6.36
C TYR A 146 -6.14 -0.54 -7.79
N ALA A 147 -5.13 0.23 -8.16
CA ALA A 147 -4.46 0.12 -9.45
C ALA A 147 -3.69 -1.21 -9.63
N LEU A 148 -3.25 -1.84 -8.54
CA LEU A 148 -2.62 -3.16 -8.55
C LEU A 148 -3.60 -4.32 -8.75
N LEU A 149 -4.91 -4.10 -8.59
CA LEU A 149 -5.91 -5.18 -8.71
C LEU A 149 -6.13 -5.59 -10.17
N SER A 150 -6.24 -6.90 -10.39
CA SER A 150 -6.57 -7.51 -11.69
C SER A 150 -8.05 -7.26 -12.03
N LYS A 151 -8.31 -6.57 -13.15
CA LYS A 151 -9.68 -6.33 -13.64
C LYS A 151 -10.16 -7.40 -14.64
N ASP A 152 -9.30 -8.36 -14.97
CA ASP A 152 -9.52 -9.31 -16.07
C ASP A 152 -10.23 -10.61 -15.62
N ASP A 153 -10.28 -10.90 -14.32
CA ASP A 153 -10.64 -12.24 -13.80
C ASP A 153 -12.15 -12.49 -13.69
N GLY A 154 -12.99 -11.66 -14.33
CA GLY A 154 -14.45 -11.77 -14.22
C GLY A 154 -14.98 -11.55 -12.79
N GLN A 155 -14.12 -11.19 -11.85
CA GLN A 155 -14.48 -10.80 -10.50
C GLN A 155 -15.05 -9.37 -10.52
N GLU A 156 -16.19 -9.20 -9.87
CA GLU A 156 -16.79 -7.88 -9.66
C GLU A 156 -15.95 -7.12 -8.62
N ILE A 157 -14.99 -6.35 -9.10
CA ILE A 157 -14.27 -5.37 -8.29
C ILE A 157 -15.19 -4.14 -8.16
N PRO A 158 -15.42 -3.60 -6.95
CA PRO A 158 -16.19 -2.38 -6.75
C PRO A 158 -15.58 -1.24 -7.57
N ALA A 159 -16.41 -0.26 -7.95
CA ALA A 159 -15.91 0.90 -8.66
C ALA A 159 -14.83 1.64 -7.83
N ARG A 160 -13.89 2.32 -8.49
CA ARG A 160 -12.78 3.04 -7.83
C ARG A 160 -13.28 3.92 -6.69
N ASP A 161 -14.29 4.74 -6.94
CA ASP A 161 -14.84 5.66 -5.94
C ASP A 161 -15.50 4.92 -4.76
N GLU A 162 -16.13 3.77 -5.02
CA GLU A 162 -16.73 2.93 -3.99
C GLU A 162 -15.65 2.26 -3.14
N PHE A 163 -14.62 1.70 -3.77
CA PHE A 163 -13.46 1.14 -3.06
C PHE A 163 -12.83 2.22 -2.18
N LEU A 164 -12.54 3.40 -2.72
CA LEU A 164 -11.92 4.49 -1.96
C LEU A 164 -12.84 5.03 -0.84
N ALA A 165 -14.17 5.01 -1.04
CA ALA A 165 -15.13 5.41 -0.02
C ALA A 165 -15.32 4.37 1.11
N SER A 166 -15.21 3.06 0.81
CA SER A 166 -15.50 1.98 1.77
C SER A 166 -14.52 1.91 2.95
N SER A 167 -13.40 2.64 2.88
CA SER A 167 -12.36 2.64 3.91
C SER A 167 -11.66 3.99 3.88
N ALA A 168 -12.38 5.04 4.27
CA ALA A 168 -11.73 6.30 4.62
C ALA A 168 -10.75 5.98 5.76
N ALA A 169 -9.47 5.78 5.40
CA ALA A 169 -8.47 5.15 6.26
C ALA A 169 -8.38 5.91 7.57
N GLN A 170 -8.98 5.36 8.61
CA GLN A 170 -8.84 5.92 9.94
C GLN A 170 -7.38 5.67 10.37
N PRO A 171 -6.73 6.61 11.07
CA PRO A 171 -5.36 6.41 11.54
C PRO A 171 -5.15 5.07 12.27
N GLU A 172 -6.16 4.59 12.98
CA GLU A 172 -6.18 3.29 13.66
C GLU A 172 -6.16 2.09 12.70
N GLU A 173 -6.83 2.16 11.55
CA GLU A 173 -6.80 1.09 10.53
C GLU A 173 -5.44 0.99 9.87
N LEU A 174 -4.84 2.14 9.55
CA LEU A 174 -3.49 2.19 8.99
C LEU A 174 -2.47 1.62 9.98
N GLN A 175 -2.59 1.96 11.26
CA GLN A 175 -1.73 1.42 12.31
C GLN A 175 -1.88 -0.11 12.42
N ARG A 176 -3.12 -0.63 12.48
CA ARG A 176 -3.38 -2.08 12.48
C ARG A 176 -2.81 -2.78 11.25
N THR A 177 -2.91 -2.15 10.08
CA THR A 177 -2.37 -2.67 8.82
C THR A 177 -0.84 -2.76 8.87
N ARG A 178 -0.18 -1.71 9.38
CA ARG A 178 1.28 -1.71 9.57
C ARG A 178 1.71 -2.79 10.56
N GLU A 179 1.01 -2.91 11.68
CA GLU A 179 1.29 -3.95 12.70
C GLU A 179 1.14 -5.35 12.11
N PHE A 180 0.06 -5.60 11.38
CA PHE A 180 -0.18 -6.85 10.67
C PHE A 180 0.97 -7.21 9.74
N TRP A 181 1.38 -6.31 8.83
CA TRP A 181 2.48 -6.58 7.91
C TRP A 181 3.84 -6.70 8.61
N ASN A 182 4.09 -5.88 9.63
CA ASN A 182 5.32 -5.99 10.41
C ASN A 182 5.41 -7.31 11.18
N ASN A 183 4.27 -7.85 11.61
CA ASN A 183 4.21 -9.17 12.22
C ASN A 183 4.58 -10.25 11.20
N LEU A 184 3.94 -10.24 10.02
CA LEU A 184 4.26 -11.20 8.96
C LEU A 184 5.73 -11.12 8.50
N LYS A 185 6.29 -9.92 8.35
CA LYS A 185 7.72 -9.75 8.00
C LYS A 185 8.66 -10.33 9.06
N ARG A 186 8.23 -10.35 10.33
CA ARG A 186 9.03 -10.81 11.47
C ARG A 186 8.93 -12.33 11.65
N GLU A 187 7.78 -12.88 11.33
CA GLU A 187 7.41 -14.24 11.72
C GLU A 187 7.26 -15.17 10.52
N HIS A 188 7.25 -14.70 9.28
CA HIS A 188 6.99 -15.55 8.13
C HIS A 188 8.13 -15.52 7.11
N GLN A 189 8.35 -16.66 6.49
CA GLN A 189 9.20 -16.85 5.32
C GLN A 189 8.37 -16.82 4.05
N LEU A 190 8.96 -16.31 2.96
CA LEU A 190 8.30 -16.19 1.67
C LEU A 190 8.72 -17.31 0.73
N THR A 191 7.72 -18.03 0.21
CA THR A 191 7.89 -18.96 -0.90
C THR A 191 6.99 -18.52 -2.04
N GLU A 192 7.48 -18.63 -3.27
CA GLU A 192 6.72 -18.29 -4.46
C GLU A 192 6.38 -19.59 -5.21
N GLN A 193 5.12 -19.72 -5.61
CA GLN A 193 4.63 -20.78 -6.47
C GLN A 193 4.07 -20.12 -7.73
N ILE A 194 4.71 -20.34 -8.87
CA ILE A 194 4.34 -19.71 -10.14
C ILE A 194 3.82 -20.79 -11.09
N ASP A 195 2.69 -20.50 -11.72
CA ASP A 195 2.16 -21.15 -12.90
C ASP A 195 2.12 -20.12 -14.06
N ASP A 196 1.75 -20.54 -15.27
CA ASP A 196 1.83 -19.71 -16.48
C ASP A 196 1.04 -18.38 -16.35
N SER A 197 -0.14 -18.42 -15.73
CA SER A 197 -1.04 -17.27 -15.57
C SER A 197 -1.34 -16.88 -14.13
N GLU A 198 -0.88 -17.66 -13.15
CA GLU A 198 -1.16 -17.44 -11.73
C GLU A 198 0.10 -17.57 -10.89
N ALA A 199 0.18 -16.79 -9.82
CA ALA A 199 1.23 -16.92 -8.83
C ALA A 199 0.66 -16.82 -7.43
N VAL A 200 1.20 -17.62 -6.52
CA VAL A 200 0.82 -17.63 -5.11
C VAL A 200 2.08 -17.40 -4.28
N ILE A 201 2.10 -16.30 -3.53
CA ILE A 201 3.08 -16.06 -2.48
C ILE A 201 2.57 -16.74 -1.21
N VAL A 202 3.34 -17.70 -0.72
CA VAL A 202 3.05 -18.45 0.50
C VAL A 202 3.92 -17.90 1.62
N MET A 203 3.27 -17.38 2.66
CA MET A 203 3.88 -16.88 3.88
C MET A 203 3.76 -17.98 4.95
N LYS A 204 4.88 -18.60 5.32
CA LYS A 204 4.91 -19.70 6.31
C LYS A 204 5.66 -19.31 7.57
N PRO A 205 5.18 -19.64 8.77
CA PRO A 205 5.98 -19.47 9.99
C PRO A 205 7.25 -20.34 9.94
N PRO A 206 8.35 -19.94 10.60
CA PRO A 206 9.55 -20.74 10.68
C PRO A 206 9.20 -22.04 11.39
N THR A 207 9.28 -23.14 10.65
CA THR A 207 8.95 -24.45 11.18
C THR A 207 10.24 -25.12 11.69
N PRO A 208 10.29 -25.60 12.93
CA PRO A 208 11.41 -26.40 13.43
C PRO A 208 11.68 -27.60 12.51
N ALA A 209 12.95 -27.99 12.38
CA ALA A 209 13.32 -29.12 11.54
C ALA A 209 12.53 -30.39 11.95
N GLY A 210 11.76 -30.94 10.99
CA GLY A 210 10.94 -32.14 11.20
C GLY A 210 9.52 -31.90 11.71
N ALA A 211 9.12 -30.65 11.99
CA ALA A 211 7.73 -30.30 12.24
C ALA A 211 6.99 -29.93 10.94
N GLN A 212 5.67 -30.07 10.94
CA GLN A 212 4.82 -29.62 9.84
C GLN A 212 4.25 -28.22 10.20
N PRO A 213 4.30 -27.24 9.29
CA PRO A 213 3.75 -25.91 9.57
C PRO A 213 2.25 -26.02 9.82
N ASP A 214 1.74 -25.22 10.76
CA ASP A 214 0.30 -25.11 10.98
C ASP A 214 -0.36 -24.50 9.73
N PRO A 215 -1.31 -25.20 9.08
CA PRO A 215 -2.04 -24.65 7.95
C PRO A 215 -2.81 -23.37 8.28
N GLN A 216 -3.23 -23.15 9.54
CA GLN A 216 -3.98 -21.96 9.95
C GLN A 216 -3.11 -20.70 10.04
N GLU A 217 -1.81 -20.88 10.29
CA GLU A 217 -0.82 -19.79 10.38
C GLU A 217 -0.21 -19.44 9.02
N THR A 218 -0.42 -20.29 8.02
CA THR A 218 0.03 -20.04 6.64
C THR A 218 -0.90 -19.02 6.00
N LYS A 219 -0.32 -17.98 5.39
CA LYS A 219 -1.05 -16.98 4.62
C LYS A 219 -0.70 -17.08 3.15
N PHE A 220 -1.67 -16.77 2.30
CA PHE A 220 -1.51 -16.84 0.86
C PHE A 220 -1.80 -15.48 0.25
N PHE A 221 -1.01 -15.10 -0.75
CA PHE A 221 -1.26 -13.92 -1.56
C PHE A 221 -1.30 -14.32 -3.03
N ARG A 222 -2.42 -14.09 -3.71
CA ARG A 222 -2.62 -14.50 -5.11
C ARG A 222 -2.42 -13.35 -6.09
N LEU A 223 -1.71 -13.64 -7.17
CA LEU A 223 -1.54 -12.77 -8.33
C LEU A 223 -1.97 -13.49 -9.61
N HIS A 224 -2.47 -12.72 -10.56
CA HIS A 224 -2.82 -13.16 -11.90
C HIS A 224 -2.00 -12.38 -12.92
N LYS A 225 -1.64 -13.05 -14.02
CA LYS A 225 -0.93 -12.43 -15.12
C LYS A 225 -1.95 -11.92 -16.13
N SER A 226 -1.93 -10.60 -16.39
CA SER A 226 -2.79 -9.99 -17.39
C SER A 226 -2.47 -10.52 -18.80
N LYS A 227 -3.36 -10.25 -19.75
CA LYS A 227 -3.13 -10.59 -21.18
C LYS A 227 -1.88 -9.92 -21.76
N GLN A 228 -1.42 -8.82 -21.16
CA GLN A 228 -0.20 -8.10 -21.55
C GLN A 228 1.06 -8.67 -20.89
N GLY A 229 0.92 -9.71 -20.06
CA GLY A 229 2.01 -10.36 -19.36
C GLY A 229 2.41 -9.69 -18.04
N ILE A 230 1.59 -8.78 -17.51
CA ILE A 230 1.89 -7.98 -16.30
C ILE A 230 1.18 -8.62 -15.10
N TRP A 231 1.90 -8.82 -14.00
CA TRP A 231 1.33 -9.39 -12.78
C TRP A 231 0.49 -8.37 -12.02
N LYS A 232 -0.69 -8.79 -11.56
CA LYS A 232 -1.66 -8.00 -10.80
C LYS A 232 -2.19 -8.80 -9.62
N ALA A 233 -2.53 -8.13 -8.53
CA ALA A 233 -3.10 -8.77 -7.34
C ALA A 233 -4.56 -9.19 -7.61
N GLY A 234 -4.96 -10.36 -7.11
CA GLY A 234 -6.37 -10.77 -7.18
C GLY A 234 -7.28 -9.93 -6.27
N TRP A 235 -8.59 -9.92 -6.54
CA TRP A 235 -9.55 -9.37 -5.57
C TRP A 235 -9.58 -10.26 -4.32
N LEU A 236 -9.43 -9.66 -3.13
CA LEU A 236 -9.16 -10.39 -1.89
C LEU A 236 -7.89 -11.24 -1.98
N ALA A 237 -6.81 -10.63 -2.48
CA ALA A 237 -5.53 -11.32 -2.73
C ALA A 237 -5.02 -12.11 -1.53
N MET A 238 -5.32 -11.68 -0.30
CA MET A 238 -4.82 -12.28 0.92
C MET A 238 -5.85 -13.21 1.58
N GLN A 239 -5.44 -14.46 1.82
CA GLN A 239 -6.25 -15.54 2.40
C GLN A 239 -5.50 -16.23 3.55
#